data_AF-A0A2N5KUH9-F1
#
_entry.id   AF-A0A2N5KUH9-F1
#
_cell.length_a   1.000
_cell.length_b   1.000
_cell.length_c   1.000
_cell.angle_alpha   90.00
_cell.angle_beta   90.00
_cell.angle_gamma   90.00
#
_symmetry.space_group_name_H-M   'P 1'
#
loop_
_entity.id
_entity.type
_entity.pdbx_description
1 polymer ?
#
loop_
_entity_poly.entity_id
_entity_poly.type
_entity_poly.pdbx_seq_one_letter_code
_entity_poly.pdbx_strand_id
1 'polypeptide(L)'
;MAPRPVAAVEVHHEIPRNLLGFWDRGHGPGLEPEDLQAWFEWEGEAFRYGVDPDVTREELCALIDGSTVELPREEHRAIHAKQWAEWGSLGGTETLRRYGTAWFRLLAHRRWEQVGADVPAQVFGVLAQGRRG
;
A
#
# COMPACT_ATOMS: atom_id res chain seq x y z
N MET A 1 32.02 -2.10 24.14
CA MET A 1 31.49 -2.24 22.76
C MET A 1 29.99 -2.39 22.89
N ALA A 2 29.20 -1.38 22.49
CA ALA A 2 27.74 -1.49 22.54
C ALA A 2 27.26 -2.53 21.51
N PRO A 3 26.21 -3.31 21.79
CA PRO A 3 25.66 -4.26 20.82
C PRO A 3 25.22 -3.50 19.57
N ARG A 4 25.57 -4.02 18.40
CA ARG A 4 25.10 -3.49 17.13
C ARG A 4 23.56 -3.56 17.14
N PRO A 5 22.83 -2.49 16.80
CA PRO A 5 21.38 -2.55 16.72
C PRO A 5 20.99 -3.70 15.79
N VAL A 6 20.08 -4.55 16.25
CA VAL A 6 19.49 -5.60 15.41
C VAL A 6 18.81 -4.88 14.25
N ALA A 7 19.18 -5.22 13.02
CA ALA A 7 18.51 -4.66 11.86
C ALA A 7 17.02 -4.98 11.98
N ALA A 8 16.16 -3.96 11.93
CA ALA A 8 14.73 -4.18 11.95
C ALA A 8 14.34 -5.06 10.76
N VAL A 9 13.53 -6.08 11.02
CA VAL A 9 12.99 -6.99 10.00
C VAL A 9 11.56 -6.53 9.70
N GLU A 10 11.20 -6.51 8.42
CA GLU A 10 9.87 -6.13 7.95
C GLU A 10 9.27 -7.31 7.17
N VAL A 11 7.98 -7.55 7.39
CA VAL A 11 7.22 -8.56 6.66
C VAL A 11 6.91 -8.03 5.27
N HIS A 12 7.26 -8.80 4.24
CA HIS A 12 6.99 -8.54 2.84
C HIS A 12 6.08 -9.63 2.27
N HIS A 13 5.14 -9.25 1.41
CA HIS A 13 4.37 -10.20 0.61
C HIS A 13 4.82 -10.04 -0.84
N GLU A 14 5.42 -11.09 -1.41
CA GLU A 14 5.84 -11.07 -2.81
C GLU A 14 4.63 -10.98 -3.75
N ILE A 15 3.51 -11.63 -3.37
CA ILE A 15 2.20 -11.45 -3.99
C ILE A 15 1.42 -10.42 -3.14
N PRO A 16 1.13 -9.22 -3.66
CA PRO A 16 0.60 -8.16 -2.81
C PRO A 16 -0.89 -8.34 -2.51
N ARG A 17 -1.27 -8.00 -1.27
CA ARG A 17 -2.66 -8.16 -0.78
C ARG A 17 -3.71 -7.37 -1.57
N ASN A 18 -3.31 -6.35 -2.32
CA ASN A 18 -4.23 -5.57 -3.14
C ASN A 18 -4.77 -6.37 -4.34
N LEU A 19 -4.17 -7.50 -4.72
CA LEU A 19 -4.71 -8.39 -5.77
C LEU A 19 -6.12 -8.88 -5.42
N LEU A 20 -6.45 -9.05 -4.14
CA LEU A 20 -7.81 -9.40 -3.71
C LEU A 20 -8.84 -8.38 -4.19
N GLY A 21 -8.49 -7.09 -4.18
CA GLY A 21 -9.37 -6.05 -4.67
C GLY A 21 -9.54 -6.07 -6.19
N PHE A 22 -8.51 -6.48 -6.94
CA PHE A 22 -8.62 -6.69 -8.39
C PHE A 22 -9.48 -7.91 -8.70
N TRP A 23 -9.25 -9.01 -7.99
CA TRP A 23 -10.05 -10.23 -8.09
C TRP A 23 -11.54 -9.94 -7.82
N ASP A 24 -11.84 -9.24 -6.72
CA ASP A 24 -13.21 -8.88 -6.31
C ASP A 24 -13.93 -8.02 -7.36
N ARG A 25 -13.21 -7.17 -8.10
CA ARG A 25 -13.78 -6.36 -9.18
C ARG A 25 -13.93 -7.15 -10.48
N GLY A 26 -12.93 -7.95 -10.85
CA GLY A 26 -12.89 -8.70 -12.11
C GLY A 26 -13.82 -9.92 -12.15
N HIS A 27 -14.29 -10.40 -11.00
CA HIS A 27 -15.23 -11.52 -10.87
C HIS A 27 -16.65 -11.08 -10.48
N GLY A 28 -17.01 -9.83 -10.80
CA GLY A 28 -18.38 -9.34 -10.69
C GLY A 28 -19.34 -10.09 -11.64
N PRO A 29 -20.66 -10.05 -11.40
CA PRO A 29 -21.64 -10.78 -12.21
C PRO A 29 -21.97 -10.10 -13.56
N GLY A 30 -21.38 -8.94 -13.85
CA GLY A 30 -21.72 -8.12 -15.01
C GLY A 30 -20.88 -8.43 -16.25
N LEU A 31 -21.36 -7.94 -17.40
CA LEU A 31 -20.70 -8.05 -18.70
C LEU A 31 -20.67 -6.68 -19.43
N GLU A 32 -20.86 -5.59 -18.69
CA GLU A 32 -20.76 -4.25 -19.23
C GLU A 32 -19.28 -3.94 -19.56
N PRO A 33 -19.00 -2.91 -20.39
CA PRO A 33 -17.63 -2.56 -20.74
C PRO A 33 -16.71 -2.35 -19.53
N GLU A 34 -17.22 -1.82 -18.43
CA GLU A 34 -16.50 -1.64 -17.17
C GLU A 34 -16.15 -2.98 -16.49
N ASP A 35 -17.04 -3.98 -16.59
CA ASP A 35 -16.81 -5.32 -16.03
C ASP A 35 -15.70 -6.04 -16.84
N LEU A 36 -15.74 -5.92 -18.17
CA LEU A 36 -14.70 -6.45 -19.06
C LEU A 36 -13.34 -5.78 -18.81
N GLN A 37 -13.33 -4.46 -18.59
CA GLN A 37 -12.12 -3.73 -18.23
C GLN A 37 -11.55 -4.20 -16.88
N ALA A 38 -12.41 -4.40 -15.88
CA ALA A 38 -12.00 -4.92 -14.57
C ALA A 38 -11.44 -6.35 -14.67
N TRP A 39 -12.00 -7.18 -15.54
CA TRP A 39 -11.49 -8.51 -15.83
C TRP A 39 -10.11 -8.48 -16.49
N PHE A 40 -9.88 -7.63 -17.51
CA PHE A 40 -8.55 -7.47 -18.11
C PHE A 40 -7.52 -6.91 -17.12
N GLU A 41 -7.94 -5.99 -16.24
CA GLU A 41 -7.08 -5.50 -15.15
C GLU A 41 -6.69 -6.64 -14.19
N TRP A 42 -7.63 -7.50 -13.83
CA TRP A 42 -7.34 -8.69 -13.03
C TRP A 42 -6.33 -9.61 -13.73
N GLU A 43 -6.57 -10.01 -14.99
CA GLU A 43 -5.65 -10.89 -15.73
C GLU A 43 -4.24 -10.29 -15.83
N GLY A 44 -4.15 -8.99 -16.10
CA GLY A 44 -2.87 -8.28 -16.18
C GLY A 44 -2.11 -8.25 -14.85
N GLU A 45 -2.81 -8.03 -13.74
CA GLU A 45 -2.21 -8.10 -12.40
C GLU A 45 -1.82 -9.55 -12.03
N ALA A 46 -2.67 -10.53 -12.31
CA ALA A 46 -2.38 -11.93 -12.06
C ALA A 46 -1.09 -12.35 -12.78
N PHE A 47 -0.98 -12.03 -14.08
CA PHE A 47 0.23 -12.29 -14.87
C PHE A 47 1.46 -11.58 -14.31
N ARG A 48 1.34 -10.31 -13.91
CA ARG A 48 2.46 -9.52 -13.35
C ARG A 48 3.08 -10.18 -12.12
N TYR A 49 2.26 -10.85 -11.31
CA TYR A 49 2.69 -11.50 -10.07
C TYR A 49 2.80 -13.03 -10.19
N GLY A 50 2.69 -13.60 -11.39
CA GLY A 50 2.80 -15.03 -11.62
C GLY A 50 1.67 -15.85 -10.97
N VAL A 51 0.51 -15.23 -10.77
CA VAL A 51 -0.70 -15.86 -10.24
C VAL A 51 -1.53 -16.39 -11.40
N ASP A 52 -2.08 -17.60 -11.25
CA ASP A 52 -3.04 -18.17 -12.20
C ASP A 52 -4.32 -17.30 -12.21
N PRO A 53 -4.75 -16.74 -13.36
CA PRO A 53 -5.96 -15.92 -13.42
C PRO A 53 -7.25 -16.67 -13.05
N ASP A 54 -7.26 -18.01 -13.16
CA ASP A 54 -8.41 -18.86 -12.82
C ASP A 54 -8.46 -19.26 -11.34
N VAL A 55 -7.55 -18.73 -10.52
CA VAL A 55 -7.47 -19.01 -9.08
C VAL A 55 -8.75 -18.57 -8.36
N THR A 56 -9.22 -19.40 -7.43
CA THR A 56 -10.31 -18.98 -6.53
C THR A 56 -9.83 -17.90 -5.57
N ARG A 57 -10.77 -17.14 -5.01
CA ARG A 57 -10.45 -16.11 -4.02
C ARG A 57 -9.73 -16.68 -2.79
N GLU A 58 -10.16 -17.85 -2.33
CA GLU A 58 -9.56 -18.56 -1.20
C GLU A 58 -8.13 -19.03 -1.50
N GLU A 59 -7.89 -19.57 -2.69
CA GLU A 59 -6.55 -19.94 -3.14
C GLU A 59 -5.65 -18.72 -3.30
N LEU A 60 -6.18 -17.60 -3.81
CA LEU A 60 -5.44 -16.33 -3.87
C LEU A 60 -5.02 -15.85 -2.48
N CYS A 61 -5.91 -15.92 -1.49
CA CYS A 61 -5.55 -15.64 -0.09
C CYS A 61 -4.40 -16.55 0.38
N ALA A 62 -4.47 -17.85 0.09
CA ALA A 62 -3.44 -18.80 0.48
C ALA A 62 -2.09 -18.53 -0.20
N LEU A 63 -2.09 -18.15 -1.49
CA LEU A 63 -0.89 -17.75 -2.22
C LEU A 63 -0.27 -16.49 -1.63
N ILE A 64 -1.09 -15.48 -1.33
CA ILE A 64 -0.65 -14.22 -0.69
C ILE A 64 0.01 -14.52 0.66
N ASP A 65 -0.67 -15.28 1.52
CA ASP A 65 -0.16 -15.62 2.85
C ASP A 65 1.10 -16.49 2.75
N GLY A 66 1.15 -17.43 1.81
CA GLY A 66 2.31 -18.28 1.53
C GLY A 66 3.51 -17.52 0.93
N SER A 67 3.27 -16.38 0.27
CA SER A 67 4.30 -15.49 -0.29
C SER A 67 4.94 -14.56 0.75
N THR A 68 4.62 -14.75 2.03
CA THR A 68 5.12 -13.92 3.12
C THR A 68 6.58 -14.27 3.42
N VAL A 69 7.44 -13.27 3.30
CA VAL A 69 8.87 -13.37 3.63
C VAL A 69 9.28 -12.28 4.60
N GLU A 70 10.22 -12.60 5.47
CA GLU A 70 10.84 -11.63 6.37
C GLU A 70 12.10 -11.08 5.72
N LEU A 71 12.14 -9.76 5.50
CA LEU A 71 13.27 -9.08 4.88
C LEU A 71 13.90 -8.09 5.84
N PRO A 72 15.24 -7.92 5.80
CA PRO A 72 15.87 -6.76 6.41
C PRO A 72 15.22 -5.48 5.89
N ARG A 73 14.96 -4.51 6.78
CA ARG A 73 14.32 -3.24 6.45
C ARG A 73 14.96 -2.58 5.23
N GLU A 74 16.28 -2.51 5.15
CA GLU A 74 16.95 -1.86 4.01
C GLU A 74 16.67 -2.56 2.67
N GLU A 75 16.63 -3.89 2.66
CA GLU A 75 16.30 -4.70 1.48
C GLU A 75 14.84 -4.53 1.08
N HIS A 76 13.93 -4.60 2.04
CA HIS A 76 12.50 -4.35 1.80
C HIS A 76 12.27 -2.97 1.18
N ARG A 77 12.96 -1.95 1.67
CA ARG A 77 12.89 -0.59 1.13
C ARG A 77 13.48 -0.46 -0.26
N ALA A 78 14.56 -1.18 -0.55
CA ALA A 78 15.18 -1.19 -1.87
C ALA A 78 14.24 -1.80 -2.92
N ILE A 79 13.59 -2.92 -2.59
CA ILE A 79 12.59 -3.58 -3.45
C ILE A 79 11.44 -2.63 -3.79
N HIS A 80 11.00 -1.80 -2.84
CA HIS A 80 9.90 -0.87 -3.05
C HIS A 80 10.29 0.54 -3.47
N ALA A 81 11.57 0.83 -3.72
CA ALA A 81 12.03 2.19 -3.95
C ALA A 81 11.30 2.88 -5.12
N LYS A 82 10.99 2.13 -6.19
CA LYS A 82 10.25 2.63 -7.35
C LYS A 82 8.75 2.77 -7.05
N GLN A 83 8.15 1.75 -6.46
CA GLN A 83 6.74 1.72 -6.07
C GLN A 83 6.42 2.82 -5.06
N TRP A 84 7.38 3.21 -4.22
CA TRP A 84 7.19 4.31 -3.28
C TRP A 84 7.05 5.67 -3.96
N ALA A 85 7.74 5.90 -5.08
CA ALA A 85 7.53 7.11 -5.87
C ALA A 85 6.14 7.11 -6.53
N GLU A 86 5.70 5.95 -7.02
CA GLU A 86 4.40 5.77 -7.68
C GLU A 86 3.23 5.79 -6.68
N TRP A 87 3.30 5.05 -5.58
CA TRP A 87 2.31 5.10 -4.49
C TRP A 87 2.35 6.42 -3.73
N GLY A 88 3.53 7.02 -3.60
CA GLY A 88 3.69 8.36 -3.05
C GLY A 88 3.05 9.43 -3.93
N SER A 89 3.08 9.28 -5.25
CA SER A 89 2.38 10.20 -6.16
C SER A 89 0.87 9.93 -6.18
N LEU A 90 0.41 8.68 -6.12
CA LEU A 90 -1.02 8.33 -6.15
C LEU A 90 -1.74 8.60 -4.81
N GLY A 91 -1.22 8.09 -3.70
CA GLY A 91 -1.79 8.30 -2.36
C GLY A 91 -1.42 9.66 -1.75
N GLY A 92 -0.26 10.19 -2.12
CA GLY A 92 0.19 11.49 -1.65
C GLY A 92 -0.51 12.65 -2.31
N THR A 93 -0.92 12.56 -3.58
CA THR A 93 -1.63 13.66 -4.26
C THR A 93 -3.00 13.90 -3.67
N GLU A 94 -3.80 12.86 -3.40
CA GLU A 94 -5.12 13.05 -2.79
C GLU A 94 -5.01 13.51 -1.32
N THR A 95 -4.03 13.00 -0.58
CA THR A 95 -3.75 13.47 0.80
C THR A 95 -3.26 14.91 0.80
N LEU A 96 -2.37 15.28 -0.13
CA LEU A 96 -1.86 16.63 -0.35
C LEU A 96 -2.99 17.58 -0.75
N ARG A 97 -3.88 17.17 -1.65
CA ARG A 97 -5.06 17.94 -2.05
C ARG A 97 -6.00 18.20 -0.88
N ARG A 98 -6.25 17.18 -0.04
CA ARG A 98 -7.20 17.28 1.09
C ARG A 98 -6.67 18.08 2.27
N TYR A 99 -5.37 18.01 2.56
CA TYR A 99 -4.80 18.51 3.81
C TYR A 99 -3.63 19.49 3.64
N GLY A 100 -3.20 19.74 2.39
CA GLY A 100 -2.17 20.72 2.06
C GLY A 100 -0.73 20.24 2.28
N THR A 101 0.21 21.05 1.78
CA THR A 101 1.66 20.75 1.79
C THR A 101 2.26 20.66 3.19
N ALA A 102 1.74 21.43 4.15
CA ALA A 102 2.21 21.42 5.54
C ALA A 102 1.91 20.08 6.23
N TRP A 103 0.69 19.56 6.06
CA TRP A 103 0.31 18.23 6.57
C TRP A 103 1.10 17.12 5.90
N PHE A 104 1.28 17.21 4.57
CA PHE A 104 2.03 16.22 3.82
C PHE A 104 3.51 16.13 4.26
N ARG A 105 4.16 17.28 4.52
CA ARG A 105 5.51 17.32 5.09
C ARG A 105 5.57 16.73 6.49
N LEU A 106 4.57 16.99 7.34
CA LEU A 106 4.51 16.44 8.69
C LEU A 106 4.41 14.90 8.69
N LEU A 107 3.62 14.33 7.78
CA LEU A 107 3.55 12.88 7.57
C LEU A 107 4.90 12.30 7.10
N ALA A 108 5.61 13.01 6.22
CA ALA A 108 6.95 12.61 5.80
C ALA A 108 7.94 12.61 6.99
N HIS A 109 7.98 13.68 7.80
CA HIS A 109 8.80 13.74 9.00
C HIS A 109 8.47 12.62 10.00
N ARG A 110 7.18 12.28 10.16
CA ARG A 110 6.75 11.16 11.01
C ARG A 110 7.22 9.81 10.47
N ARG A 111 7.13 9.60 9.15
CA ARG A 111 7.59 8.37 8.48
C ARG A 111 9.09 8.15 8.66
N TRP A 112 9.86 9.23 8.74
CA TRP A 112 11.30 9.22 9.00
C TRP A 112 11.65 9.34 10.49
N GLU A 113 10.68 9.13 11.39
CA GLU A 113 10.88 9.12 12.86
C GLU A 113 11.47 10.42 13.43
N GLN A 114 11.40 11.52 12.68
CA GLN A 114 11.88 12.85 13.11
C GLN A 114 10.90 13.55 14.05
N VAL A 115 9.64 13.10 14.05
CA VAL A 115 8.58 13.57 14.96
C VAL A 115 7.80 12.37 15.51
N GLY A 116 7.32 12.49 16.75
CA GLY A 116 6.45 11.51 17.40
C GLY A 116 5.06 11.42 16.74
N ALA A 117 4.30 10.35 17.03
CA ALA A 117 2.97 10.11 16.47
C ALA A 117 1.89 11.08 17.01
N ASP A 118 2.13 11.65 18.18
CA ASP A 118 1.30 12.63 18.86
C ASP A 118 1.21 13.95 18.07
N VAL A 119 2.30 14.36 17.41
CA VAL A 119 2.36 15.62 16.67
C VAL A 119 1.43 15.62 15.43
N PRO A 120 1.47 14.62 14.52
CA PRO A 120 0.45 14.49 13.49
C PRO A 120 -0.97 14.37 14.05
N ALA A 121 -1.19 13.61 15.12
CA ALA A 121 -2.54 13.41 15.68
C ALA A 121 -3.18 14.73 16.15
N GLN A 122 -2.40 15.60 16.81
CA GLN A 122 -2.86 16.92 17.25
C GLN A 122 -3.21 17.83 16.07
N VAL A 123 -2.32 17.90 15.07
CA VAL A 123 -2.52 18.75 13.88
C VAL A 123 -3.73 18.26 13.06
N PHE A 124 -3.95 16.94 12.96
CA PHE A 124 -5.14 16.39 12.30
C PHE A 124 -6.44 16.83 12.99
N GLY A 125 -6.45 16.81 14.32
CA GLY A 125 -7.60 17.24 15.13
C GLY A 125 -8.03 18.67 14.82
N VAL A 126 -7.07 19.59 14.69
CA VAL A 126 -7.32 20.99 14.33
C VAL A 126 -7.85 21.12 12.90
N LEU A 127 -7.23 20.43 11.93
CA LEU A 127 -7.67 20.43 10.52
C LEU A 127 -9.09 19.86 10.34
N ALA A 128 -9.46 18.84 11.12
CA ALA A 128 -10.77 18.21 11.08
C ALA A 128 -11.88 19.07 11.75
N GLN A 129 -11.52 19.97 12.67
CA GLN A 129 -12.45 20.88 13.34
C GLN A 129 -12.76 22.11 12.48
N GLY A 130 -11.77 22.68 11.79
CA GLY A 130 -11.95 23.84 10.90
C GLY A 130 -12.82 23.60 9.66
N ARG A 131 -13.22 22.35 9.40
CA ARG A 131 -14.06 21.94 8.27
C ARG A 131 -15.53 21.69 8.61
N ARG A 132 -15.93 21.80 9.88
CA ARG A 132 -17.33 21.64 10.32
C ARG A 132 -18.07 22.97 10.49
N GLY A 133 -17.47 24.07 10.04
CA GLY A 133 -18.06 25.42 10.03
C GLY A 133 -18.36 25.86 8.61
#